data_AF-A0AAQ4S4V0-F1
#
_entry.id   AF-A0AAQ4S4V0-F1
#
_cell.length_a   1.000
_cell.length_b   1.000
_cell.length_c   1.000
_cell.angle_alpha   90.00
_cell.angle_beta   90.00
_cell.angle_gamma   90.00
#
_symmetry.space_group_name_H-M   'P 1'
#
loop_
_entity.id
_entity.type
_entity.pdbx_description
1 polymer ?
#
loop_
_entity_poly.entity_id
_entity_poly.type
_entity_poly.pdbx_seq_one_letter_code
_entity_poly.pdbx_strand_id
1 'polypeptide(L)'
;MTGKLQTSNVTNKNDPRSLNSRVFIGNLNTTIVKKTDIEVIFAKYGKIVGCSVHKGYAFVQYLNERNARAAVAGENARVIAGQPLAMDGGRKRQQSNSK
;
A
#
# COMPACT_ATOMS: atom_id res chain seq x y z
N MET A 1 20.35 -5.51 14.13
CA MET A 1 19.13 -6.17 14.63
C MET A 1 17.95 -5.69 13.77
N THR A 2 17.58 -6.41 12.72
CA THR A 2 16.42 -6.04 11.89
C THR A 2 15.15 -6.51 12.60
N GLY A 3 14.50 -5.59 13.31
CA GLY A 3 13.21 -5.87 13.96
C GLY A 3 12.23 -6.37 12.92
N LYS A 4 11.72 -7.60 13.10
CA LYS A 4 10.62 -8.13 12.29
C LYS A 4 9.50 -7.10 12.30
N LEU A 5 9.16 -6.56 11.12
CA LEU A 5 7.93 -5.80 10.92
C LEU A 5 6.77 -6.77 11.19
N GLN A 6 6.21 -6.70 12.39
CA GLN A 6 5.12 -7.57 12.83
C GLN A 6 3.80 -6.96 12.34
N THR A 7 3.51 -7.18 11.08
CA THR A 7 2.36 -6.63 10.36
C THR A 7 1.30 -7.69 10.18
N SER A 8 0.07 -7.41 10.62
CA SER A 8 -1.05 -8.35 10.54
C SER A 8 -1.38 -8.69 9.09
N ASN A 9 -1.79 -9.93 8.81
CA ASN A 9 -2.25 -10.31 7.47
C ASN A 9 -3.69 -9.84 7.18
N VAL A 10 -4.34 -9.18 8.14
CA VAL A 10 -5.73 -8.73 8.07
C VAL A 10 -5.77 -7.21 7.99
N THR A 11 -6.52 -6.68 7.01
CA THR A 11 -6.83 -5.24 6.90
C THR A 11 -8.29 -5.02 7.25
N ASN A 12 -8.58 -4.12 8.20
CA ASN A 12 -9.96 -3.81 8.62
C ASN A 12 -10.68 -2.98 7.53
N LYS A 13 -11.85 -3.44 7.09
CA LYS A 13 -12.69 -2.77 6.08
C LYS A 13 -13.92 -2.06 6.68
N ASN A 14 -14.21 -2.25 7.98
CA ASN A 14 -15.41 -1.73 8.63
C ASN A 14 -15.18 -0.38 9.31
N ASP A 15 -13.94 -0.09 9.70
CA ASP A 15 -13.61 1.17 10.36
C ASP A 15 -13.22 2.25 9.32
N PRO A 16 -13.89 3.41 9.29
CA PRO A 16 -13.58 4.48 8.34
C PRO A 16 -12.15 5.03 8.48
N ARG A 17 -11.55 4.98 9.68
CA ARG A 17 -10.13 5.34 9.88
C ARG A 17 -9.21 4.34 9.21
N SER A 18 -9.58 3.06 9.23
CA SER A 18 -8.86 2.00 8.53
C SER A 18 -9.03 2.14 7.02
N LEU A 19 -10.23 2.42 6.51
CA LEU A 19 -10.43 2.68 5.08
C LEU A 19 -9.58 3.85 4.56
N ASN A 20 -9.49 4.94 5.33
CA ASN A 20 -8.69 6.12 4.97
C ASN A 20 -7.17 5.88 5.03
N SER A 21 -6.71 4.91 5.80
CA SER A 21 -5.29 4.58 5.95
C SER A 21 -4.86 3.35 5.15
N ARG A 22 -5.76 2.82 4.30
CA ARG A 22 -5.51 1.66 3.45
C ARG A 22 -5.06 2.11 2.06
N VAL A 23 -3.98 1.52 1.59
CA VAL A 23 -3.40 1.70 0.27
C VAL A 23 -3.59 0.43 -0.54
N PHE A 24 -4.10 0.58 -1.75
CA PHE A 24 -4.13 -0.45 -2.77
C PHE A 24 -2.91 -0.31 -3.68
N ILE A 25 -2.27 -1.43 -3.97
CA ILE A 25 -1.09 -1.56 -4.82
C ILE A 25 -1.47 -2.52 -5.95
N GLY A 26 -1.85 -1.97 -7.10
CA GLY A 26 -2.15 -2.72 -8.31
C GLY A 26 -0.94 -2.82 -9.24
N ASN A 27 -1.09 -3.63 -10.29
CA ASN A 27 -0.05 -3.90 -11.28
C ASN A 27 1.26 -4.40 -10.64
N LEU A 28 1.11 -5.21 -9.59
CA LEU A 28 2.21 -5.72 -8.80
C LEU A 28 2.61 -7.10 -9.31
N ASN A 29 3.88 -7.28 -9.70
CA ASN A 29 4.41 -8.58 -10.07
C ASN A 29 4.66 -9.44 -8.82
N THR A 30 3.62 -10.11 -8.32
CA THR A 30 3.70 -10.94 -7.10
C THR A 30 4.51 -12.21 -7.27
N THR A 31 4.99 -12.51 -8.48
CA THR A 31 5.97 -13.58 -8.72
C THR A 31 7.35 -13.18 -8.23
N ILE A 32 7.66 -11.88 -8.29
CA ILE A 32 8.95 -11.32 -7.88
C ILE A 32 8.82 -10.60 -6.54
N VAL A 33 7.81 -9.74 -6.38
CA VAL A 33 7.60 -8.92 -5.19
C VAL A 33 6.82 -9.71 -4.13
N LYS A 34 7.44 -9.93 -2.97
CA LYS A 34 6.81 -10.60 -1.83
C LYS A 34 6.28 -9.60 -0.82
N LYS A 35 5.48 -10.10 0.14
CA LYS A 35 4.98 -9.32 1.28
C LYS A 35 6.10 -8.55 1.98
N THR A 36 7.24 -9.19 2.21
CA THR A 36 8.38 -8.58 2.90
C THR A 36 8.96 -7.41 2.13
N ASP A 37 9.04 -7.48 0.80
CA ASP A 37 9.51 -6.37 -0.02
C ASP A 37 8.56 -5.18 0.08
N ILE A 38 7.25 -5.43 0.01
CA ILE A 38 6.22 -4.39 0.18
C ILE A 38 6.34 -3.78 1.58
N GLU A 39 6.45 -4.59 2.63
CA GLU A 39 6.59 -4.08 3.98
C GLU A 39 7.83 -3.20 4.13
N VAL A 40 8.98 -3.59 3.55
CA VAL A 40 10.22 -2.81 3.59
C VAL A 40 10.10 -1.51 2.78
N ILE A 41 9.57 -1.58 1.55
CA ILE A 41 9.40 -0.40 0.68
C ILE A 41 8.45 0.61 1.33
N PHE A 42 7.37 0.13 1.95
CA PHE A 42 6.31 0.99 2.48
C PHE A 42 6.57 1.42 3.93
N ALA A 43 7.39 0.68 4.70
CA ALA A 43 7.74 1.05 6.08
C ALA A 43 8.41 2.43 6.18
N LYS A 44 9.06 2.92 5.11
CA LYS A 44 9.67 4.26 5.08
C LYS A 44 8.65 5.40 5.19
N TYR A 45 7.40 5.18 4.78
CA TYR A 45 6.33 6.18 4.89
C TYR A 45 5.66 6.16 6.26
N GLY A 46 5.80 5.06 7.00
CA GLY A 46 5.36 4.97 8.38
C GLY A 46 4.97 3.56 8.80
N LYS A 47 4.42 3.46 10.01
CA LYS A 47 4.06 2.18 10.61
C LYS A 47 2.90 1.52 9.88
N ILE A 48 3.19 0.37 9.27
CA ILE A 48 2.20 -0.52 8.69
C ILE A 48 1.60 -1.35 9.83
N VAL A 49 0.28 -1.43 9.89
CA VAL A 49 -0.47 -2.24 10.87
C VAL A 49 -1.03 -3.51 10.24
N GLY A 50 -1.22 -3.52 8.92
CA GLY A 50 -1.63 -4.71 8.19
C GLY A 50 -1.11 -4.72 6.76
N CYS A 51 -0.77 -5.89 6.25
CA CYS A 51 -0.35 -6.08 4.86
C CYS A 51 -0.91 -7.40 4.33
N SER A 52 -1.64 -7.36 3.22
CA SER A 52 -2.20 -8.52 2.54
C SER A 52 -1.79 -8.52 1.08
N VAL A 53 -1.20 -9.60 0.60
CA VAL A 53 -0.72 -9.74 -0.79
C VAL A 53 -1.57 -10.77 -1.51
N HIS A 54 -1.99 -10.44 -2.72
CA HIS A 54 -2.81 -11.26 -3.59
C HIS A 54 -2.20 -11.31 -4.98
N LYS A 55 -2.60 -12.27 -5.81
CA LYS A 55 -2.04 -12.41 -7.15
C LYS A 55 -2.32 -11.15 -7.98
N GLY A 56 -1.26 -10.40 -8.34
CA GLY A 56 -1.32 -9.17 -9.13
C GLY A 56 -1.54 -7.86 -8.34
N TYR A 57 -1.77 -7.92 -7.02
CA TYR A 57 -2.02 -6.72 -6.21
C TYR A 57 -1.79 -6.94 -4.71
N ALA A 58 -1.65 -5.86 -3.96
CA ALA A 58 -1.53 -5.92 -2.50
C ALA A 58 -2.30 -4.78 -1.82
N PHE A 59 -2.54 -4.97 -0.53
CA PHE A 59 -3.12 -3.97 0.35
C PHE A 59 -2.19 -3.73 1.52
N VAL A 60 -1.94 -2.45 1.79
CA VAL A 60 -1.14 -2.00 2.93
C VAL A 60 -2.01 -1.08 3.77
N GLN A 61 -2.18 -1.44 5.03
CA GLN A 61 -2.91 -0.68 6.03
C GLN A 61 -1.91 0.04 6.91
N TYR A 62 -1.94 1.36 6.91
CA TYR A 62 -1.15 2.18 7.82
C TYR A 62 -1.89 2.46 9.11
N LEU A 63 -1.15 2.86 10.14
CA LEU A 63 -1.72 3.40 11.37
C LEU A 63 -2.45 4.74 11.12
N ASN A 64 -1.91 5.56 10.22
CA ASN A 64 -2.39 6.92 9.95
C ASN A 64 -2.70 7.13 8.47
N GLU A 65 -3.77 7.86 8.14
CA GLU A 65 -4.11 8.18 6.74
C GLU A 65 -3.06 9.05 6.05
N ARG A 66 -2.33 9.87 6.81
CA ARG A 66 -1.28 10.74 6.26
C ARG A 66 -0.16 9.91 5.64
N ASN A 67 0.23 8.82 6.30
CA ASN A 67 1.26 7.90 5.82
C ASN A 67 0.80 7.17 4.56
N ALA A 68 -0.47 6.74 4.54
CA ALA A 68 -1.09 6.14 3.37
C ALA A 68 -1.06 7.07 2.15
N ARG A 69 -1.47 8.33 2.33
CA ARG A 69 -1.43 9.34 1.26
C ARG A 69 -0.01 9.63 0.77
N ALA A 70 0.95 9.74 1.69
CA ALA A 70 2.35 9.95 1.33
C ALA A 70 2.93 8.78 0.52
N ALA A 71 2.58 7.54 0.91
CA ALA A 71 3.00 6.34 0.18
C ALA A 71 2.40 6.28 -1.23
N VAL A 72 1.10 6.56 -1.37
CA VAL A 72 0.44 6.61 -2.69
C VAL A 72 1.09 7.69 -3.56
N ALA A 73 1.26 8.91 -3.04
CA ALA A 73 1.86 10.00 -3.80
C ALA A 73 3.33 9.74 -4.19
N GLY A 74 4.10 9.05 -3.34
CA GLY A 74 5.52 8.80 -3.56
C GLY A 74 5.83 7.54 -4.38
N GLU A 75 4.95 6.54 -4.39
CA GLU A 75 5.20 5.26 -5.06
C GLU A 75 4.28 5.01 -6.26
N ASN A 76 3.28 5.85 -6.50
CA ASN A 76 2.47 5.77 -7.73
C ASN A 76 3.36 5.93 -8.97
N ALA A 77 3.15 5.08 -9.96
CA ALA A 77 3.95 4.97 -11.18
C ALA A 77 5.43 4.57 -10.98
N ARG A 78 5.85 4.22 -9.77
CA ARG A 78 7.19 3.67 -9.57
C ARG A 78 7.30 2.31 -10.24
N VAL A 79 8.35 2.09 -11.02
CA VAL A 79 8.62 0.80 -11.65
C VAL A 79 9.24 -0.15 -10.64
N ILE A 80 8.54 -1.22 -10.29
CA ILE A 80 9.05 -2.31 -9.45
C ILE A 80 8.95 -3.61 -10.24
N ALA A 81 10.05 -4.38 -10.26
CA ALA A 81 10.13 -5.64 -11.00
C ALA A 81 9.75 -5.51 -12.50
N GLY A 82 10.11 -4.37 -13.10
CA GLY A 82 9.83 -4.08 -14.52
C GLY A 82 8.40 -3.62 -14.81
N GLN A 83 7.54 -3.44 -13.80
CA GLN A 83 6.16 -2.96 -13.98
C GLN A 83 5.89 -1.70 -13.16
N PRO A 84 5.23 -0.67 -13.73
CA PRO A 84 4.84 0.52 -13.00
C PRO A 84 3.72 0.19 -12.01
N LEU A 85 3.89 0.54 -10.74
CA LEU A 85 2.88 0.31 -9.71
C LEU A 85 1.70 1.26 -9.87
N ALA A 86 0.50 0.71 -9.73
CA ALA A 86 -0.75 1.48 -9.72
C ALA A 86 -1.23 1.63 -8.28
N MET A 87 -1.00 2.78 -7.66
CA MET A 87 -1.43 3.03 -6.29
C MET A 87 -2.80 3.70 -6.24
N ASP A 88 -3.70 3.20 -5.39
CA ASP A 88 -4.96 3.87 -5.07
C ASP A 88 -5.12 4.00 -3.55
N GLY A 89 -5.47 5.20 -3.10
CA GLY A 89 -5.46 5.57 -1.69
C GLY A 89 -6.82 5.49 -1.02
N GLY A 90 -7.54 4.36 -1.10
CA GLY A 90 -8.73 4.04 -0.28
C GLY A 90 -9.97 4.92 -0.47
N ARG A 91 -9.80 6.17 -0.90
CA ARG A 91 -10.80 7.06 -1.48
C ARG A 91 -10.69 6.81 -2.98
N LYS A 92 -11.76 6.28 -3.57
CA LYS A 92 -11.90 6.20 -5.03
C LYS A 92 -11.28 7.45 -5.63
N ARG A 93 -10.34 7.31 -6.58
CA ARG A 93 -9.91 8.41 -7.46
C ARG A 93 -11.10 9.33 -7.68
N GLN A 94 -11.09 10.48 -7.01
CA GLN A 94 -11.85 11.61 -7.49
C GLN A 94 -11.11 11.92 -8.78
N GLN A 95 -11.68 11.46 -9.89
CA GLN A 95 -11.25 11.81 -11.22
C GLN A 95 -11.04 13.32 -11.17
N SER A 96 -9.79 13.76 -11.25
CA SER A 96 -9.50 15.11 -11.68
C SER A 96 -9.91 15.15 -13.14
N ASN A 97 -11.21 15.31 -13.36
CA ASN A 97 -11.76 15.77 -14.62
C ASN A 97 -11.30 17.22 -14.73
N SER A 98 -10.07 17.41 -15.21
CA SER A 98 -9.62 18.73 -15.62
C SER A 98 -10.21 18.95 -17.00
N LYS A 99 -11.27 19.76 -16.97
CA LYS A 99 -11.99 20.48 -18.03
C LYS A 99 -11.46 20.38 -19.46
#